data_AF-A0A1C6HKG1-F1
#
_entry.id   AF-A0A1C6HKG1-F1
#
_cell.length_a   1.000
_cell.length_b   1.000
_cell.length_c   1.000
_cell.angle_alpha   90.00
_cell.angle_beta   90.00
_cell.angle_gamma   90.00
#
_symmetry.space_group_name_H-M   'P 1'
#
loop_
_entity.id
_entity.type
_entity.pdbx_description
1 polymer ?
#
loop_
_entity_poly.entity_id
_entity_poly.type
_entity_poly.pdbx_seq_one_letter_code
_entity_poly.pdbx_strand_id
1 'polypeptide(L)'
;MAPEKCVADPSRDCLGLAKAEMLEKQIAEYRQQSRETHSELYTRITALEKSDAKRDEQYGKILDKLNDMQADINKALLSIAEFKEKSGKRWDKIVDKILLLVITACVGYILIKFGLPV
;
A
#
# COMPACT_ATOMS: atom_id res chain seq x y z
N MET A 1 12.31 38.02 53.46
CA MET A 1 11.02 38.71 53.29
C MET A 1 11.28 40.20 53.49
N ALA A 2 11.26 41.00 52.43
CA ALA A 2 11.51 42.45 52.44
C ALA A 2 10.19 43.20 52.15
N PRO A 3 10.06 44.48 52.54
CA PRO A 3 8.97 44.98 53.39
C PRO A 3 7.64 45.20 52.68
N GLU A 4 6.57 44.99 53.43
CA GLU A 4 5.16 44.95 53.03
C GLU A 4 4.51 46.34 52.87
N LYS A 5 5.32 47.39 52.66
CA LYS A 5 4.84 48.79 52.61
C LYS A 5 5.37 49.53 51.40
N CYS A 6 4.52 50.39 50.85
CA CYS A 6 4.84 51.19 49.67
C CYS A 6 5.91 52.25 49.99
N VAL A 7 6.98 52.26 49.19
CA VAL A 7 8.11 53.20 49.33
C VAL A 7 7.65 54.67 49.26
N ALA A 8 6.53 54.94 48.59
CA ALA A 8 5.97 56.29 48.42
C ALA A 8 4.98 56.74 49.52
N ASP A 9 4.31 55.81 50.22
CA ASP A 9 3.40 56.11 51.34
C ASP A 9 3.23 54.85 52.21
N PRO A 10 3.75 54.82 53.45
CA PRO A 10 3.68 53.67 54.36
C PRO A 10 2.29 53.36 54.93
N SER A 11 1.29 54.20 54.65
CA SER A 11 -0.08 54.13 55.20
C SER A 11 -1.06 53.40 54.29
N ARG A 12 -0.66 53.11 53.05
CA ARG A 12 -1.52 52.54 52.01
C ARG A 12 -0.94 51.22 51.53
N ASP A 13 -1.80 50.21 51.42
CA ASP A 13 -1.43 48.93 50.85
C ASP A 13 -1.02 49.09 49.38
N CYS A 14 0.06 48.42 49.01
CA CYS A 14 0.59 48.49 47.66
C CYS A 14 -0.30 47.74 46.66
N LEU A 15 -1.08 48.51 45.90
CA LEU A 15 -1.85 48.01 44.74
C LEU A 15 -0.97 47.22 43.74
N GLY A 16 0.33 47.53 43.64
CA GLY A 16 1.28 46.82 42.80
C GLY A 16 1.62 45.41 43.30
N LEU A 17 1.70 45.19 44.61
CA LEU A 17 1.99 43.89 45.22
C LEU A 17 0.81 42.93 45.08
N ALA A 18 -0.42 43.41 45.34
CA ALA A 18 -1.63 42.63 45.13
C ALA A 18 -1.78 42.20 43.66
N LYS A 19 -1.47 43.10 42.70
CA LYS A 19 -1.45 42.74 41.28
C LYS A 19 -0.35 41.75 40.92
N ALA A 20 0.83 41.86 41.52
CA ALA A 20 1.92 40.92 41.30
C ALA A 20 1.57 39.51 41.80
N GLU A 21 0.99 39.38 43.00
CA GLU A 21 0.57 38.09 43.56
C GLU A 21 -0.54 37.43 42.72
N MET A 22 -1.51 38.22 42.23
CA MET A 22 -2.53 37.72 41.32
C MET A 22 -1.95 37.25 39.98
N LEU A 23 -0.93 37.96 39.47
CA LEU A 23 -0.26 37.60 38.22
C LEU A 23 0.59 36.33 38.38
N GLU A 24 1.26 36.15 39.53
CA GLU A 24 2.01 34.92 39.84
C GLU A 24 1.10 33.69 39.90
N LYS A 25 -0.09 33.81 40.51
CA LYS A 25 -1.09 32.73 40.54
C LYS A 25 -1.57 32.36 39.13
N GLN A 26 -1.90 33.36 38.30
CA GLN A 26 -2.30 33.11 36.91
C GLN A 26 -1.17 32.49 36.07
N ILE A 27 0.09 32.92 36.26
CA ILE A 27 1.24 32.33 35.57
C ILE A 27 1.47 30.88 36.01
N ALA A 28 1.28 30.56 37.30
CA ALA A 28 1.42 29.20 37.81
C ALA A 28 0.34 28.27 37.24
N GLU A 29 -0.92 28.70 37.25
CA GLU A 29 -2.05 27.97 36.66
C GLU A 29 -1.87 27.77 35.15
N TYR A 30 -1.46 28.81 34.42
CA TYR A 30 -1.21 28.73 32.98
C TYR A 30 -0.04 27.80 32.64
N ARG A 31 1.05 27.82 33.43
CA ARG A 31 2.16 26.87 33.27
C ARG A 31 1.74 25.43 33.50
N GLN A 32 0.84 25.19 34.44
CA GLN A 32 0.38 23.85 34.77
C GLN A 32 -0.52 23.29 33.64
N GLN A 33 -1.49 24.08 33.17
CA GLN A 33 -2.31 23.72 31.99
C GLN A 33 -1.47 23.54 30.73
N SER A 34 -0.46 24.38 30.51
CA SER A 34 0.43 24.26 29.34
C SER A 34 1.22 22.94 29.35
N ARG A 35 1.71 22.50 30.51
CA ARG A 35 2.42 21.21 30.65
C ARG A 35 1.52 20.02 30.34
N GLU A 36 0.29 20.03 30.84
CA GLU A 36 -0.68 18.96 30.59
C GLU A 36 -1.06 18.91 29.10
N THR A 37 -1.34 20.07 28.49
CA THR A 37 -1.71 20.17 27.08
C THR A 37 -0.58 19.73 26.14
N HIS A 38 0.68 20.06 26.45
CA HIS A 38 1.82 19.60 25.67
C HIS A 38 2.05 18.09 25.77
N SER A 39 1.82 17.47 26.94
CA SER A 39 2.00 16.03 27.12
C SER A 39 1.05 15.19 26.25
N GLU A 40 -0.19 15.66 26.09
CA GLU A 40 -1.19 14.99 25.26
C GLU A 40 -0.85 15.12 23.76
N LEU A 41 -0.38 16.30 23.34
CA LEU A 41 0.10 16.54 21.98
C LEU A 41 1.26 15.63 21.60
N TYR A 42 2.29 15.51 22.44
CA TYR A 42 3.41 14.59 22.18
C TYR A 42 2.97 13.14 22.10
N THR A 43 2.08 12.70 22.99
CA THR A 43 1.56 11.33 22.98
C THR A 43 0.80 11.03 21.67
N ARG A 44 0.00 11.98 21.18
CA ARG A 44 -0.71 11.86 19.90
C ARG A 44 0.27 11.86 18.71
N ILE A 45 1.29 12.72 18.71
CA ILE A 45 2.31 12.76 17.65
C ILE A 45 3.07 11.44 17.58
N THR A 46 3.54 10.91 18.71
CA THR A 46 4.25 9.63 18.74
C THR A 46 3.36 8.45 18.32
N ALA A 47 2.06 8.50 18.63
CA ALA A 47 1.09 7.51 18.14
C ALA A 47 0.91 7.58 16.62
N LEU A 48 0.86 8.78 16.05
CA LEU A 48 0.79 9.00 14.60
C LEU A 48 2.07 8.55 13.89
N GLU A 49 3.25 8.94 14.36
CA GLU A 49 4.56 8.52 13.83
C GLU A 49 4.70 6.98 13.81
N LYS A 50 4.25 6.31 14.88
CA LYS A 50 4.25 4.83 14.95
C LYS A 50 3.25 4.20 13.96
N SER A 51 2.15 4.88 13.66
CA SER A 51 1.18 4.42 12.67
C SER A 51 1.68 4.60 11.24
N ASP A 52 2.41 5.69 10.97
CA ASP A 52 3.01 5.97 9.67
C ASP A 52 4.18 5.03 9.37
N ALA A 53 5.02 4.72 10.37
CA ALA A 53 6.08 3.71 10.22
C ALA A 53 5.53 2.31 9.83
N LYS A 54 4.35 1.94 10.34
CA LYS A 54 3.67 0.69 9.93
C LYS A 54 3.07 0.77 8.53
N ARG A 55 2.69 1.96 8.07
CA ARG A 55 2.15 2.19 6.72
C ARG A 55 3.26 2.06 5.68
N ASP A 56 4.42 2.66 5.89
CA ASP A 56 5.54 2.60 4.94
C ASP A 56 6.03 1.18 4.68
N GLU A 57 6.11 0.34 5.72
CA GLU A 57 6.47 -1.07 5.56
C GLU A 57 5.42 -1.86 4.75
N GLN A 58 4.14 -1.50 4.89
CA GLN A 58 3.07 -2.10 4.09
C GLN A 58 3.11 -1.62 2.63
N TYR A 59 3.39 -0.34 2.38
CA TYR A 59 3.54 0.19 1.03
C TYR A 59 4.72 -0.45 0.29
N GLY A 60 5.86 -0.68 0.97
CA GLY A 60 6.99 -1.41 0.41
C GLY A 60 6.62 -2.84 -0.01
N LYS A 61 5.94 -3.58 0.87
CA LYS A 61 5.46 -4.96 0.56
C LYS A 61 4.46 -5.01 -0.59
N ILE A 62 3.64 -3.97 -0.76
CA ILE A 62 2.70 -3.87 -1.88
C ILE A 62 3.45 -3.61 -3.20
N LEU A 63 4.44 -2.73 -3.19
CA LEU A 63 5.28 -2.47 -4.36
C LEU A 63 6.07 -3.71 -4.79
N ASP A 64 6.62 -4.46 -3.84
CA ASP A 64 7.32 -5.72 -4.14
C ASP A 64 6.38 -6.77 -4.74
N LYS A 65 5.15 -6.91 -4.19
CA LYS A 65 4.13 -7.82 -4.77
C LYS A 65 3.73 -7.41 -6.18
N LEU A 66 3.63 -6.11 -6.47
CA LEU A 66 3.32 -5.61 -7.81
C LEU A 66 4.45 -5.95 -8.81
N ASN A 67 5.70 -5.77 -8.41
CA ASN A 67 6.86 -6.12 -9.23
C ASN A 67 6.93 -7.63 -9.51
N ASP A 68 6.67 -8.46 -8.50
CA ASP A 68 6.66 -9.92 -8.64
C ASP A 68 5.53 -10.40 -9.56
N MET A 69 4.32 -9.84 -9.39
CA MET A 69 3.20 -10.08 -10.30
C MET A 69 3.50 -9.69 -11.75
N GLN A 70 4.20 -8.58 -11.97
CA GLN A 70 4.58 -8.17 -13.32
C GLN A 70 5.61 -9.13 -13.94
N ALA A 71 6.56 -9.64 -13.15
CA ALA A 71 7.51 -10.66 -13.61
C ALA A 71 6.81 -11.97 -13.98
N ASP A 72 5.83 -12.41 -13.17
CA ASP A 72 5.06 -13.63 -13.42
C ASP A 72 4.14 -13.51 -14.63
N ILE A 73 3.51 -12.36 -14.84
CA ILE A 73 2.71 -12.08 -16.06
C ILE A 73 3.60 -12.18 -17.30
N ASN A 74 4.80 -11.60 -17.27
CA ASN A 74 5.73 -11.67 -18.41
C ASN A 74 6.19 -13.11 -18.68
N LYS A 75 6.49 -13.89 -17.65
CA LYS A 75 6.82 -15.32 -17.80
C LYS A 75 5.64 -16.12 -18.37
N ALA A 76 4.42 -15.85 -17.91
CA ALA A 76 3.22 -16.51 -18.40
C ALA A 76 2.93 -16.14 -19.88
N LEU A 77 3.14 -14.89 -20.28
CA LEU A 77 3.01 -14.48 -21.68
C LEU A 77 4.03 -15.17 -22.58
N LEU A 78 5.28 -15.29 -22.12
CA LEU A 78 6.33 -16.02 -22.85
C LEU A 78 6.01 -17.51 -23.00
N SER A 79 5.55 -18.16 -21.93
CA SER A 79 5.18 -19.56 -21.98
C SER A 79 3.96 -19.79 -22.88
N ILE A 80 2.95 -18.92 -22.82
CA ILE A 80 1.78 -18.98 -23.73
C ILE A 80 2.21 -18.79 -25.19
N ALA A 81 3.13 -17.87 -25.48
CA ALA A 81 3.66 -17.68 -26.83
C ALA A 81 4.38 -18.95 -27.33
N GLU A 82 5.22 -19.54 -26.50
CA GLU A 82 5.93 -20.79 -26.81
C GLU A 82 4.96 -21.96 -27.02
N PHE A 83 3.94 -22.09 -26.17
CA PHE A 83 2.90 -23.11 -26.30
C PHE A 83 2.04 -22.89 -27.54
N LYS A 84 1.67 -21.65 -27.87
CA LYS A 84 0.87 -21.34 -29.06
C LYS A 84 1.62 -21.71 -30.33
N GLU A 85 2.92 -21.40 -30.41
CA GLU A 85 3.73 -21.70 -31.59
C GLU A 85 3.98 -23.21 -31.75
N LYS A 86 4.24 -23.93 -30.64
CA LYS A 86 4.40 -25.39 -30.64
C LYS A 86 3.09 -26.14 -30.86
N SER A 87 1.98 -25.62 -30.35
CA SER A 87 0.66 -26.25 -30.43
C SER A 87 0.05 -26.09 -31.82
N GLY A 88 0.11 -24.90 -32.44
CA GLY A 88 -0.41 -24.69 -33.80
C GLY A 88 0.19 -25.64 -34.84
N LYS A 89 1.53 -25.74 -34.86
CA LYS A 89 2.25 -26.65 -35.79
C LYS A 89 1.96 -28.13 -35.55
N ARG A 90 1.64 -28.54 -34.32
CA ARG A 90 1.25 -29.92 -33.99
C ARG A 90 -0.18 -30.22 -34.40
N TRP A 91 -1.10 -29.27 -34.19
CA TRP A 91 -2.49 -29.38 -34.60
C TRP A 91 -2.64 -29.46 -36.12
N ASP A 92 -1.96 -28.60 -36.88
CA ASP A 92 -2.00 -28.65 -38.35
C ASP A 92 -1.52 -30.00 -38.89
N LYS A 93 -0.42 -30.54 -38.34
CA LYS A 93 0.08 -31.88 -38.73
C LYS A 93 -0.87 -33.01 -38.38
N ILE A 94 -1.61 -32.91 -37.28
CA ILE A 94 -2.61 -33.91 -36.89
C ILE A 94 -3.81 -33.83 -37.84
N VAL A 95 -4.29 -32.62 -38.12
CA VAL A 95 -5.40 -32.38 -39.05
C VAL A 95 -5.05 -32.86 -40.46
N ASP A 96 -3.86 -32.55 -40.96
CA ASP A 96 -3.39 -33.01 -42.28
C ASP A 96 -3.38 -34.54 -42.39
N LYS A 97 -2.86 -35.24 -41.37
CA LYS A 97 -2.84 -36.72 -41.36
C LYS A 97 -4.23 -37.32 -41.38
N ILE A 98 -5.15 -36.76 -40.60
CA ILE A 98 -6.54 -37.22 -40.55
C ILE A 98 -7.24 -36.95 -41.88
N LEU A 99 -7.07 -35.76 -42.45
CA LEU A 99 -7.65 -35.38 -43.74
C LEU A 99 -7.17 -36.33 -44.85
N LEU A 100 -5.87 -36.63 -44.89
CA LEU A 100 -5.30 -37.54 -45.87
C LEU A 100 -5.86 -38.96 -45.72
N LEU A 101 -5.94 -39.48 -44.50
CA LEU A 101 -6.56 -40.78 -44.21
C LEU A 101 -8.01 -40.86 -44.70
N VAL A 102 -8.80 -39.80 -44.45
CA VAL A 102 -10.20 -39.73 -44.88
C VAL A 102 -10.30 -39.70 -46.40
N ILE A 103 -9.48 -38.90 -47.08
CA ILE A 103 -9.46 -38.84 -48.54
C ILE A 103 -9.08 -40.21 -49.13
N THR A 104 -8.02 -40.84 -48.63
CA THR A 104 -7.59 -42.16 -49.11
C THR A 104 -8.66 -43.22 -48.86
N ALA A 105 -9.32 -43.21 -47.69
CA ALA A 105 -10.42 -44.11 -47.39
C ALA A 105 -11.63 -43.90 -48.32
N CYS A 106 -12.01 -42.65 -48.59
CA CYS A 106 -13.10 -42.31 -49.50
C CYS A 106 -12.80 -42.75 -50.94
N VAL A 107 -11.59 -42.46 -51.44
CA VAL A 107 -11.17 -42.85 -52.80
C VAL A 107 -11.10 -44.37 -52.92
N GLY A 108 -10.53 -45.06 -51.94
CA GLY A 108 -10.49 -46.52 -51.90
C GLY A 108 -11.89 -47.14 -51.90
N TYR A 109 -12.82 -46.60 -51.10
CA TYR A 109 -14.20 -47.07 -51.07
C TYR A 109 -14.92 -46.89 -52.41
N ILE A 110 -14.73 -45.74 -53.06
CA ILE A 110 -15.31 -45.46 -54.38
C ILE A 110 -14.73 -46.41 -55.44
N LEU A 111 -13.41 -46.60 -55.47
CA LEU A 111 -12.75 -47.50 -56.44
C LEU A 111 -13.22 -48.95 -56.29
N ILE A 112 -13.35 -49.45 -55.05
CA ILE A 112 -13.89 -50.79 -54.75
C ILE A 112 -15.35 -50.90 -55.23
N LYS A 113 -16.16 -49.85 -55.04
CA LYS A 113 -17.55 -49.83 -55.48
C LYS A 113 -17.72 -49.85 -57.00
N PHE A 114 -16.77 -49.30 -57.75
CA PHE A 114 -16.80 -49.27 -59.22
C PHE A 114 -16.06 -50.45 -59.89
N GLY A 115 -15.52 -51.40 -59.11
CA GLY A 115 -15.00 -52.67 -59.63
C GLY A 115 -13.65 -52.56 -60.37
N LEU A 116 -12.91 -51.46 -60.21
CA LEU A 116 -11.51 -51.42 -60.61
C LEU A 116 -10.65 -52.06 -59.51
N PRO A 117 -9.66 -52.92 -59.85
CA PRO A 117 -8.72 -53.42 -58.86
C PRO A 117 -7.93 -52.24 -58.26
N VAL A 118 -7.86 -52.22 -56.92
CA VAL A 118 -7.02 -51.30 -56.12
C VAL A 118 -5.55 -51.53 -56.42
#